data_AF-A0A1S2Q7E3-F1
#
_entry.id   AF-A0A1S2Q7E3-F1
#
_cell.length_a   1.000
_cell.length_b   1.000
_cell.length_c   1.000
_cell.angle_alpha   90.00
_cell.angle_beta   90.00
_cell.angle_gamma   90.00
#
_symmetry.space_group_name_H-M   'P 1'
#
loop_
_entity.id
_entity.type
_entity.pdbx_description
1 polymer ?
#
loop_
_entity_poly.entity_id
_entity_poly.type
_entity_poly.pdbx_seq_one_letter_code
_entity_poly.pdbx_strand_id
1 'polypeptide(L)'
;MTSGAADAGTVRAWLADVWSRTEAALILGGPDLGTPLLERPVAGEVFARGGLAELRALTATGDFTGDICRCPGSPTLALLDADAEFIGRGSLHGGTDVSWERGRFRNNLTVADPEGLRAFLERHLTCSRGRSPVDGPRHTLPE
;
A
#
# COMPACT_ATOMS: atom_id res chain seq x y z
N MET A 1 -12.36 -26.01 -0.10
CA MET A 1 -10.93 -26.20 0.25
C MET A 1 -10.47 -24.91 0.89
N THR A 2 -10.17 -24.90 2.18
CA THR A 2 -9.62 -23.72 2.87
C THR A 2 -8.23 -23.48 2.33
N SER A 3 -8.09 -22.56 1.38
CA SER A 3 -6.77 -22.11 0.91
C SER A 3 -6.02 -21.52 2.10
N GLY A 4 -5.02 -22.26 2.60
CA GLY A 4 -4.18 -21.86 3.73
C GLY A 4 -3.29 -20.67 3.39
N ALA A 5 -2.72 -20.04 4.40
CA ALA A 5 -1.72 -18.99 4.20
C ALA A 5 -0.51 -19.54 3.42
N ALA A 6 0.01 -18.76 2.48
CA ALA A 6 1.25 -19.08 1.81
C ALA A 6 2.42 -19.07 2.81
N ASP A 7 3.41 -19.93 2.61
CA ASP A 7 4.60 -19.95 3.46
C ASP A 7 5.44 -18.67 3.28
N ALA A 8 6.21 -18.33 4.31
CA ALA A 8 7.03 -17.12 4.33
C ALA A 8 8.05 -17.07 3.19
N GLY A 9 8.64 -18.21 2.79
CA GLY A 9 9.64 -18.29 1.74
C GLY A 9 9.07 -17.91 0.37
N THR A 10 7.88 -18.42 0.05
CA THR A 10 7.14 -18.09 -1.17
C THR A 10 6.83 -16.59 -1.24
N VAL A 11 6.34 -15.99 -0.15
CA VAL A 11 6.01 -14.55 -0.16
C VAL A 11 7.28 -13.71 -0.27
N ARG A 12 8.38 -14.08 0.40
CA ARG A 12 9.67 -13.38 0.29
C ARG A 12 10.26 -13.44 -1.11
N ALA A 13 10.20 -14.60 -1.77
CA ALA A 13 10.68 -14.74 -3.15
C ALA A 13 9.88 -13.86 -4.11
N TRP A 14 8.56 -13.83 -3.97
CA TRP A 14 7.70 -12.94 -4.74
C TRP A 14 7.99 -11.46 -4.46
N LEU A 15 8.17 -11.07 -3.20
CA LEU A 15 8.54 -9.70 -2.84
C LEU A 15 9.88 -9.30 -3.46
N ALA A 16 10.88 -10.19 -3.44
CA ALA A 16 12.17 -9.92 -4.04
C ALA A 16 12.06 -9.66 -5.55
N ASP A 17 11.25 -10.45 -6.26
CA ASP A 17 10.96 -10.26 -7.69
C ASP A 17 10.23 -8.92 -7.96
N VAL A 18 9.11 -8.68 -7.28
CA VAL A 18 8.31 -7.46 -7.50
C VAL A 18 9.10 -6.20 -7.19
N TRP A 19 9.83 -6.18 -6.07
CA TRP A 19 10.69 -5.04 -5.72
C TRP A 19 11.87 -4.84 -6.69
N SER A 20 12.30 -5.88 -7.41
CA SER A 20 13.35 -5.73 -8.43
C SER A 20 12.87 -5.01 -9.69
N ARG A 21 11.56 -4.99 -9.92
CA ARG A 21 10.88 -4.37 -11.08
C ARG A 21 10.16 -3.06 -10.72
N THR A 22 10.13 -2.69 -9.45
CA THR A 22 9.41 -1.51 -8.96
C THR A 22 10.17 -0.23 -9.29
N GLU A 23 9.55 0.65 -10.07
CA GLU A 23 10.07 1.97 -10.43
C GLU A 23 9.32 3.10 -9.70
N ALA A 24 8.12 2.84 -9.18
CA ALA A 24 7.37 3.78 -8.38
C ALA A 24 6.47 3.08 -7.35
N ALA A 25 6.11 3.79 -6.29
CA ALA A 25 5.09 3.34 -5.35
C ALA A 25 4.07 4.45 -5.05
N LEU A 26 2.80 4.07 -5.00
CA LEU A 26 1.70 4.94 -4.56
C LEU A 26 1.22 4.50 -3.19
N ILE A 27 0.93 5.49 -2.34
CA ILE A 27 0.26 5.29 -1.06
C ILE A 27 -1.20 5.70 -1.28
N LEU A 28 -2.08 4.71 -1.38
CA LEU A 28 -3.51 4.90 -1.62
C LEU A 28 -4.25 5.03 -0.29
N GLY A 29 -5.10 6.04 -0.19
CA GLY A 29 -5.91 6.32 0.99
C GLY A 29 -7.09 5.36 1.17
N GLY A 30 -7.73 5.46 2.34
CA GLY A 30 -8.91 4.69 2.72
C GLY A 30 -8.61 3.24 3.09
N PRO A 31 -9.53 2.53 3.76
CA PRO A 31 -9.41 1.09 4.04
C PRO A 31 -9.55 0.22 2.77
N ASP A 32 -9.05 -1.01 2.84
CA ASP A 32 -9.22 -2.04 1.81
C ASP A 32 -10.62 -2.68 1.93
N LEU A 33 -11.64 -1.92 1.56
CA LEU A 33 -13.07 -2.32 1.59
C LEU A 33 -13.56 -2.91 0.26
N GLY A 34 -12.65 -3.36 -0.61
CA GLY A 34 -13.00 -3.90 -1.94
C GLY A 34 -13.19 -2.83 -3.02
N THR A 35 -12.89 -1.56 -2.74
CA THR A 35 -12.77 -0.52 -3.78
C THR A 35 -11.62 -0.87 -4.73
N PRO A 36 -11.84 -0.86 -6.05
CA PRO A 36 -10.77 -1.06 -7.03
C PRO A 36 -9.60 -0.11 -6.78
N LEU A 37 -8.35 -0.59 -6.91
CA LEU A 37 -7.16 0.21 -6.62
C LEU A 37 -7.14 1.54 -7.38
N LEU A 38 -7.54 1.51 -8.66
CA LEU A 38 -7.60 2.67 -9.55
C LEU A 38 -8.58 3.76 -9.10
N GLU A 39 -9.58 3.40 -8.29
CA GLU A 39 -10.60 4.34 -7.81
C GLU A 39 -10.23 4.95 -6.46
N ARG A 40 -9.11 4.52 -5.86
CA ARG A 40 -8.70 4.99 -4.53
C ARG A 40 -7.91 6.29 -4.64
N PRO A 41 -8.16 7.26 -3.74
CA PRO A 41 -7.42 8.51 -3.76
C PRO A 41 -5.95 8.25 -3.47
N VAL A 42 -5.07 8.81 -4.29
CA VAL A 42 -3.63 8.85 -4.00
C VAL A 42 -3.41 9.80 -2.83
N ALA A 43 -2.85 9.28 -1.74
CA ALA A 43 -2.49 10.04 -0.56
C ALA A 43 -1.00 10.42 -0.55
N GLY A 44 -0.16 9.67 -1.27
CA GLY A 44 1.27 9.95 -1.38
C GLY A 44 1.93 9.17 -2.51
N GLU A 45 3.11 9.61 -2.91
CA GLU A 45 3.86 9.05 -4.04
C GLU A 45 5.35 8.94 -3.69
N VAL A 46 5.99 7.89 -4.20
CA VAL A 46 7.42 7.61 -3.99
C VAL A 46 8.04 7.22 -5.33
N PHE A 47 8.83 8.13 -5.92
CA PHE A 47 9.57 7.91 -7.17
C PHE A 47 11.09 7.90 -6.96
N ALA A 48 11.57 8.56 -5.90
CA ALA A 48 12.99 8.63 -5.65
C ALA A 48 13.53 7.25 -5.27
N ARG A 49 14.58 6.80 -5.94
CA ARG A 49 15.24 5.51 -5.70
C ARG A 49 15.58 5.28 -4.22
N GLY A 50 16.03 6.32 -3.51
CA GLY A 50 16.29 6.26 -2.07
C GLY A 50 15.03 5.98 -1.24
N GLY A 51 13.91 6.64 -1.57
CA GLY A 51 12.62 6.41 -0.92
C GLY A 51 12.06 5.03 -1.22
N LEU A 52 12.21 4.51 -2.44
CA LEU A 52 11.82 3.14 -2.78
C LEU A 52 12.65 2.09 -2.02
N ALA A 53 13.97 2.30 -1.90
CA ALA A 53 14.84 1.42 -1.13
C ALA A 53 14.47 1.40 0.37
N GLU A 54 14.15 2.57 0.94
CA GLU A 54 13.69 2.70 2.32
C GLU A 54 12.33 2.01 2.52
N LEU A 55 11.35 2.27 1.65
CA LEU A 55 10.03 1.64 1.71
C LEU A 55 10.12 0.12 1.60
N ARG A 56 10.96 -0.39 0.69
CA ARG A 56 11.23 -1.82 0.56
C ARG A 56 11.77 -2.41 1.86
N ALA A 57 12.78 -1.78 2.46
CA ALA A 57 13.36 -2.26 3.71
C ALA A 57 12.28 -2.35 4.81
N LEU A 58 11.49 -1.30 4.97
CA LEU A 58 10.44 -1.24 6.00
C LEU A 58 9.32 -2.26 5.78
N THR A 59 9.03 -2.64 4.53
CA THR A 59 7.81 -3.41 4.20
C THR A 59 8.08 -4.83 3.67
N ALA A 60 9.34 -5.27 3.59
CA ALA A 60 9.69 -6.61 3.10
C ALA A 60 10.59 -7.44 4.04
N THR A 61 11.19 -6.86 5.08
CA THR A 61 12.19 -7.54 5.94
C THR A 61 11.68 -8.00 7.31
N GLY A 62 10.39 -7.83 7.59
CA GLY A 62 9.74 -8.28 8.83
C GLY A 62 9.49 -9.80 8.91
N ASP A 63 8.63 -10.21 9.83
CA ASP A 63 8.27 -11.61 10.07
C ASP A 63 6.86 -11.96 9.59
N PHE A 64 6.74 -13.07 8.86
CA PHE A 64 5.44 -13.56 8.40
C PHE A 64 4.75 -14.38 9.49
N THR A 65 3.50 -14.06 9.77
CA THR A 65 2.72 -14.63 10.87
C THR A 65 2.05 -15.96 10.54
N GLY A 66 1.86 -16.25 9.24
CA GLY A 66 1.07 -17.41 8.79
C GLY A 66 -0.44 -17.24 8.98
N ASP A 67 -0.92 -16.05 9.35
CA ASP A 67 -2.34 -15.68 9.36
C ASP A 67 -2.53 -14.31 8.71
N ILE A 68 -3.79 -13.92 8.52
CA ILE A 68 -4.20 -12.67 7.88
C ILE A 68 -4.88 -11.73 8.88
N CYS A 69 -4.55 -10.44 8.88
CA CYS A 69 -5.38 -9.47 9.62
C CYS A 69 -6.76 -9.40 8.98
N ARG A 70 -7.78 -9.47 9.83
CA ARG A 70 -9.19 -9.32 9.46
C ARG A 70 -9.70 -7.88 9.62
N CYS A 71 -8.82 -6.99 10.08
CA CYS A 71 -9.08 -5.58 10.15
C CYS A 71 -9.26 -4.99 8.74
N PRO A 72 -10.11 -3.96 8.55
CA PRO A 72 -10.41 -3.37 7.23
C PRO A 72 -9.20 -2.78 6.48
N GLY A 73 -8.04 -2.70 7.13
CA GLY A 73 -6.86 -2.05 6.57
C GLY A 73 -6.91 -0.53 6.71
N SER A 74 -5.75 0.08 6.50
CA SER A 74 -5.52 1.51 6.49
C SER A 74 -5.00 1.87 5.08
N PRO A 75 -3.96 2.68 4.81
CA PRO A 75 -3.52 2.87 3.44
C PRO A 75 -3.03 1.57 2.77
N THR A 76 -3.08 1.57 1.44
CA THR A 76 -2.54 0.49 0.61
C THR A 76 -1.36 1.01 -0.17
N LEU A 77 -0.25 0.28 -0.10
CA LEU A 77 0.89 0.45 -0.97
C LEU A 77 0.58 -0.22 -2.29
N ALA A 78 0.77 0.50 -3.39
CA ALA A 78 0.71 -0.04 -4.73
C ALA A 78 2.07 0.15 -5.39
N LEU A 79 2.63 -0.94 -5.92
CA LEU A 79 3.92 -0.95 -6.59
C LEU A 79 3.71 -0.94 -8.10
N LEU A 80 4.45 -0.08 -8.78
CA LEU A 80 4.36 0.12 -10.21
C LEU A 80 5.70 -0.15 -10.87
N ASP A 81 5.67 -0.73 -12.07
CA ASP A 81 6.85 -0.89 -12.92
C ASP A 81 7.13 0.34 -13.80
N ALA A 82 8.08 0.18 -14.73
CA ALA A 82 8.50 1.23 -15.66
C ALA A 82 7.39 1.70 -16.62
N ASP A 83 6.39 0.85 -16.88
CA ASP A 83 5.25 1.14 -17.73
C ASP A 83 4.06 1.73 -16.93
N ALA A 84 4.28 2.00 -15.64
CA ALA A 84 3.26 2.42 -14.68
C ALA A 84 2.13 1.38 -14.47
N GLU A 85 2.42 0.10 -14.68
CA GLU A 85 1.48 -1.00 -14.42
C GLU A 85 1.60 -1.50 -12.98
N PHE A 86 0.47 -1.89 -12.38
CA PHE A 86 0.44 -2.42 -11.01
C PHE A 86 1.04 -3.83 -10.97
N ILE A 87 2.16 -3.98 -10.27
CA ILE A 87 2.87 -5.26 -10.13
C ILE A 87 2.75 -5.88 -8.74
N GLY A 88 2.19 -5.15 -7.77
CA GLY A 88 1.87 -5.67 -6.45
C GLY A 88 1.19 -4.66 -5.54
N ARG A 89 0.48 -5.15 -4.52
CA ARG A 89 -0.12 -4.31 -3.48
C ARG A 89 0.05 -4.86 -2.07
N GLY A 90 0.19 -3.95 -1.11
CA GLY A 90 0.31 -4.26 0.31
C GLY A 90 -0.63 -3.40 1.15
N SER A 91 -1.59 -4.02 1.83
CA SER A 91 -2.49 -3.30 2.74
C SER A 91 -1.81 -3.13 4.11
N LEU A 92 -1.71 -1.89 4.59
CA LEU A 92 -1.14 -1.58 5.90
C LEU A 92 -2.19 -1.74 7.00
N HIS A 93 -1.78 -2.27 8.14
CA HIS A 93 -2.66 -2.50 9.28
C HIS A 93 -2.01 -1.91 10.54
N GLY A 94 -2.65 -0.90 11.12
CA GLY A 94 -2.20 -0.28 12.38
C GLY A 94 -0.76 0.27 12.36
N GLY A 95 -0.19 0.52 11.17
CA GLY A 95 1.21 0.93 11.00
C GLY A 95 2.25 -0.13 11.38
N THR A 96 1.83 -1.35 11.69
CA THR A 96 2.66 -2.41 12.29
C THR A 96 2.71 -3.66 11.45
N ASP A 97 1.70 -3.91 10.61
CA ASP A 97 1.69 -5.06 9.70
C ASP A 97 1.39 -4.67 8.26
N VAL A 98 1.88 -5.50 7.33
CA VAL A 98 1.60 -5.41 5.89
C VAL A 98 1.03 -6.73 5.39
N SER A 99 -0.11 -6.66 4.71
CA SER A 99 -0.70 -7.78 4.00
C SER A 99 -0.45 -7.64 2.50
N TRP A 100 0.62 -8.25 2.01
CA TRP A 100 0.92 -8.30 0.57
C TRP A 100 -0.02 -9.25 -0.16
N GLU A 101 -0.55 -8.82 -1.30
CA GLU A 101 -1.55 -9.52 -2.12
C GLU A 101 -2.52 -10.34 -1.27
N ARG A 102 -3.22 -9.64 -0.37
CA ARG A 102 -3.99 -10.21 0.74
C ARG A 102 -4.86 -11.41 0.32
N GLY A 103 -5.53 -11.34 -0.83
CA GLY A 103 -6.36 -12.43 -1.36
C GLY A 103 -5.57 -13.64 -1.89
N ARG A 104 -4.32 -13.45 -2.31
CA ARG A 104 -3.41 -14.48 -2.82
C ARG A 104 -2.64 -15.18 -1.69
N PHE A 105 -1.96 -14.42 -0.83
CA PHE A 105 -1.03 -15.00 0.14
C PHE A 105 -1.65 -15.26 1.50
N ARG A 106 -2.62 -14.44 1.92
CA ARG A 106 -3.28 -14.55 3.23
C ARG A 106 -2.29 -14.65 4.41
N ASN A 107 -1.15 -13.96 4.31
CA ASN A 107 -0.09 -14.00 5.30
C ASN A 107 0.39 -12.56 5.58
N ASN A 108 0.27 -12.15 6.84
CA ASN A 108 0.69 -10.84 7.30
C ASN A 108 2.18 -10.83 7.63
N LEU A 109 2.85 -9.77 7.20
CA LEU A 109 4.19 -9.41 7.61
C LEU A 109 4.11 -8.42 8.78
N THR A 110 4.60 -8.79 9.95
CA THR A 110 4.86 -7.86 11.05
C THR A 110 6.13 -7.08 10.75
N VAL A 111 6.03 -5.76 10.68
CA VAL A 111 7.10 -4.84 10.32
C VAL A 111 8.16 -4.81 11.43
N ALA A 112 9.43 -4.92 11.05
CA ALA A 112 10.55 -4.91 11.99
C ALA A 112 10.79 -3.54 12.65
N ASP A 113 10.50 -2.46 11.91
CA ASP A 113 10.59 -1.07 12.40
C ASP A 113 9.28 -0.30 12.14
N PRO A 114 8.27 -0.46 13.00
CA PRO A 114 6.98 0.22 12.84
C PRO A 114 7.07 1.74 12.96
N GLU A 115 8.00 2.24 13.78
CA GLU A 115 8.19 3.68 13.96
C GLU A 115 8.80 4.32 12.70
N GLY A 116 9.81 3.66 12.12
CA GLY A 116 10.38 4.05 10.84
C GLY A 116 9.35 4.03 9.71
N LEU A 117 8.49 3.00 9.65
CA LEU A 117 7.39 2.96 8.69
C LEU A 117 6.41 4.12 8.89
N ARG A 118 6.00 4.39 10.13
CA ARG A 118 5.12 5.53 10.43
C ARG A 118 5.75 6.86 10.02
N ALA A 119 7.01 7.08 10.37
CA ALA A 119 7.74 8.29 10.01
C ALA A 119 7.90 8.42 8.48
N PHE A 120 8.14 7.32 7.77
CA PHE A 120 8.18 7.29 6.30
C PHE A 120 6.84 7.74 5.72
N LEU A 121 5.74 7.15 6.19
CA LEU A 121 4.39 7.50 5.71
C LEU A 121 4.06 8.95 6.01
N GLU A 122 4.37 9.47 7.19
CA GLU A 122 4.14 10.88 7.54
C GLU A 122 4.87 11.86 6.60
N ARG A 123 6.05 11.49 6.08
CA ARG A 123 6.79 12.32 5.12
C ARG A 123 6.21 12.30 3.70
N HIS A 124 5.61 11.18 3.30
CA HIS A 124 5.16 10.94 1.93
C HIS A 124 3.65 11.12 1.75
N LEU A 125 2.88 11.02 2.83
CA LEU A 125 1.46 11.35 2.83
C LEU A 125 1.33 12.86 2.65
N THR A 126 0.86 13.26 1.48
CA THR A 126 0.40 14.62 1.26
C THR A 126 -0.80 14.84 2.17
N CYS A 127 -0.63 15.72 3.16
CA CYS A 127 -1.71 16.07 4.05
C CYS A 127 -2.82 16.66 3.18
N SER A 128 -3.92 15.92 3.00
CA SER A 128 -5.12 16.41 2.35
C SER A 128 -5.84 17.40 3.27
N ARG A 129 -5.15 18.47 3.68
CA ARG A 129 -5.82 19.69 4.15
C ARG A 129 -6.47 20.35 2.94
N GLY A 130 -7.71 19.94 2.67
CA GLY A 130 -8.66 20.68 1.85
C GLY A 130 -8.69 20.29 0.37
N ARG A 131 -9.41 19.22 0.06
CA ARG A 131 -10.29 19.26 -1.12
C ARG A 131 -11.57 18.51 -0.79
N SER A 132 -12.53 19.25 -0.23
CA SER A 132 -13.90 18.78 -0.12
C SER A 132 -14.44 18.61 -1.55
N PRO A 133 -15.04 17.47 -1.94
CA PRO A 133 -15.63 17.30 -3.25
C PRO A 133 -17.05 17.91 -3.26
N VAL A 134 -17.16 19.22 -2.99
CA VAL A 134 -18.41 19.97 -3.10
C VAL A 134 -18.13 21.43 -3.46
N ASP A 135 -17.55 21.67 -4.62
CA ASP A 135 -17.77 22.93 -5.35
C ASP A 135 -17.78 22.61 -6.84
N GLY A 136 -18.90 22.04 -7.28
CA GLY A 136 -19.27 22.09 -8.68
C GLY A 136 -19.58 23.54 -9.07
N PRO A 137 -19.31 23.96 -10.31
CA PRO A 137 -19.62 25.30 -10.76
C PRO A 137 -21.14 25.51 -10.68
N ARG A 138 -21.58 26.45 -9.83
CA ARG A 138 -22.95 26.98 -9.90
C ARG A 138 -23.07 27.75 -11.21
N HIS A 139 -23.59 27.09 -12.25
CA HIS A 139 -24.11 27.77 -13.42
C HIS A 139 -25.30 28.64 -12.97
N THR A 140 -25.09 29.95 -12.92
CA THR A 140 -26.18 30.94 -12.94
C THR A 140 -26.75 30.97 -14.36
N LEU A 141 -28.01 30.58 -14.50
CA LEU A 141 -28.83 30.90 -15.66
C LEU A 141 -29.28 32.37 -15.56
N PRO A 142 -29.22 33.17 -16.63
CA PRO A 142 -29.88 34.47 -16.65
C PRO A 142 -31.39 34.31 -16.91
N GLU A 143 -32.16 35.21 -16.29
CA GLU A 143 -33.60 35.43 -16.54
C GLU A 143 -33.88 36.06 -17.91
#